data_AF-A0A078BLR9-F1
#
_entry.id   AF-A0A078BLR9-F1
#
_cell.length_a   1.000
_cell.length_b   1.000
_cell.length_c   1.000
_cell.angle_alpha   90.00
_cell.angle_beta   90.00
_cell.angle_gamma   90.00
#
_symmetry.space_group_name_H-M   'P 1'
#
loop_
_entity.id
_entity.type
_entity.pdbx_description
1 polymer ?
#
loop_
_entity_poly.entity_id
_entity_poly.type
_entity_poly.pdbx_seq_one_letter_code
_entity_poly.pdbx_strand_id
1 'polypeptide(L)'
;MNATMNCMTEAQWGRLFVALGQVPAIDVAMNLDRRETRALHELAMKGADAAQRRFLHYGDGDKLDALDLAQKLGIDPQTAEIKPALTDEELARDAAQDRFDRYLDDLAHAGE
;
A
#
# COMPACT_ATOMS: atom_id res chain seq x y z
N MET A 1 21.20 -14.89 -15.99
CA MET A 1 20.27 -13.97 -15.31
C MET A 1 19.61 -14.74 -14.18
N ASN A 2 19.61 -14.16 -12.97
CA ASN A 2 19.54 -14.85 -11.67
C ASN A 2 18.27 -15.67 -11.42
N ALA A 3 18.46 -16.93 -11.01
CA ALA A 3 17.42 -17.90 -10.66
C ALA A 3 16.84 -17.72 -9.23
N THR A 4 16.95 -16.54 -8.62
CA THR A 4 16.60 -16.31 -7.21
C THR A 4 15.26 -15.60 -6.99
N MET A 5 14.54 -15.16 -8.03
CA MET A 5 13.23 -14.50 -7.88
C MET A 5 12.05 -15.45 -7.60
N ASN A 6 12.26 -16.76 -7.49
CA ASN A 6 11.16 -17.72 -7.68
C ASN A 6 10.65 -18.48 -6.44
N CYS A 7 10.95 -18.05 -5.20
CA CYS A 7 10.48 -18.77 -4.01
C CYS A 7 9.83 -17.87 -2.96
N MET A 8 8.96 -16.95 -3.35
CA MET A 8 8.05 -16.33 -2.36
C MET A 8 6.97 -17.33 -1.96
N THR A 9 6.85 -17.57 -0.67
CA THR A 9 5.74 -18.33 -0.06
C THR A 9 4.43 -17.59 -0.22
N GLU A 10 3.30 -18.30 -0.13
CA GLU A 10 1.97 -17.69 -0.17
C GLU A 10 1.78 -16.61 0.92
N ALA A 11 2.37 -16.83 2.10
CA ALA A 11 2.38 -15.83 3.17
C ALA A 11 3.17 -14.57 2.80
N GLN A 12 4.29 -14.70 2.08
CA GLN A 12 5.04 -13.54 1.58
C GLN A 12 4.26 -12.79 0.49
N TRP A 13 3.57 -13.50 -0.40
CA TRP A 13 2.66 -12.86 -1.37
C TRP A 13 1.52 -12.11 -0.69
N GLY A 14 0.89 -12.73 0.31
CA GLY A 14 -0.15 -12.08 1.10
C GLY A 14 0.36 -10.81 1.79
N ARG A 15 1.56 -10.86 2.37
CA ARG A 15 2.19 -9.68 2.99
C ARG A 15 2.48 -8.57 1.99
N LEU A 16 3.03 -8.92 0.82
CA LEU A 16 3.29 -7.94 -0.23
C LEU A 16 2.00 -7.26 -0.68
N PHE A 17 0.92 -8.00 -0.90
CA PHE A 17 -0.34 -7.43 -1.36
C PHE A 17 -0.95 -6.47 -0.33
N VAL A 18 -0.85 -6.81 0.95
CA VAL A 18 -1.28 -5.92 2.04
C VAL A 18 -0.41 -4.67 2.10
N ALA A 19 0.92 -4.82 2.05
CA ALA A 19 1.85 -3.69 2.09
C ALA A 19 1.65 -2.72 0.91
N LEU A 20 1.41 -3.24 -0.29
CA LEU A 20 1.04 -2.47 -1.48
C LEU A 20 -0.23 -1.63 -1.23
N GLY A 21 -1.23 -2.19 -0.53
CA GLY A 21 -2.45 -1.48 -0.14
C GLY A 21 -2.27 -0.40 0.92
N GLN A 22 -1.09 -0.31 1.55
CA GLN A 22 -0.77 0.66 2.61
C GLN A 22 0.17 1.77 2.14
N VAL A 23 0.48 1.82 0.85
CA VAL A 23 1.31 2.87 0.27
C VAL A 23 0.55 4.21 0.33
N PRO A 24 1.19 5.30 0.79
CA PRO A 24 0.57 6.63 0.81
C PRO A 24 0.05 7.06 -0.55
N ALA A 25 -1.11 7.72 -0.57
CA ALA A 25 -1.74 8.19 -1.80
C ALA A 25 -0.85 9.14 -2.61
N ILE A 26 0.02 9.91 -1.94
CA ILE A 26 0.99 10.79 -2.61
C ILE A 26 2.02 10.00 -3.42
N ASP A 27 2.55 8.90 -2.87
CA ASP A 27 3.53 8.06 -3.56
C ASP A 27 2.89 7.36 -4.77
N VAL A 28 1.62 6.94 -4.63
CA VAL A 28 0.83 6.40 -5.74
C VAL A 28 0.67 7.45 -6.85
N ALA A 29 0.26 8.67 -6.52
CA ALA A 29 0.04 9.74 -7.49
C ALA A 29 1.34 10.18 -8.20
N MET A 30 2.47 10.11 -7.51
CA MET A 30 3.77 10.52 -8.05
C MET A 30 4.43 9.44 -8.91
N ASN A 31 4.23 8.16 -8.61
CA ASN A 31 5.01 7.07 -9.21
C ASN A 31 4.21 6.17 -10.15
N LEU A 32 2.88 6.21 -10.11
CA LEU A 32 2.03 5.26 -10.83
C LEU A 32 1.10 5.94 -11.85
N ASP A 33 0.89 5.26 -12.97
CA ASP A 33 -0.12 5.62 -13.96
C ASP A 33 -1.52 5.08 -13.59
N ARG A 34 -2.51 5.34 -14.45
CA ARG A 34 -3.91 4.92 -14.22
C ARG A 34 -4.10 3.40 -14.21
N ARG A 35 -3.36 2.68 -15.06
CA ARG A 35 -3.43 1.21 -15.15
C ARG A 35 -2.81 0.61 -13.89
N GLU A 36 -1.65 1.11 -13.49
CA GLU A 36 -0.90 0.67 -12.33
C GLU A 36 -1.67 0.95 -11.04
N THR A 37 -2.30 2.12 -10.92
CA THR A 37 -3.18 2.46 -9.80
C THR A 37 -4.35 1.47 -9.68
N ARG A 38 -4.92 1.04 -10.81
CA ARG A 38 -5.98 0.03 -10.82
C ARG A 38 -5.47 -1.34 -10.37
N ALA A 39 -4.33 -1.78 -10.90
CA ALA A 39 -3.70 -3.04 -10.51
C ALA A 39 -3.37 -3.04 -9.01
N LEU A 40 -2.81 -1.94 -8.49
CA LEU A 40 -2.54 -1.73 -7.07
C LEU A 40 -3.79 -1.93 -6.22
N HIS A 41 -4.92 -1.31 -6.62
CA HIS A 41 -6.19 -1.45 -5.91
C HIS A 41 -6.71 -2.90 -5.92
N GLU A 42 -6.65 -3.59 -7.06
CA GLU A 42 -7.07 -4.99 -7.19
C GLU A 42 -6.21 -5.93 -6.31
N LEU A 43 -4.89 -5.72 -6.26
CA LEU A 43 -3.97 -6.48 -5.41
C LEU A 43 -4.19 -6.20 -3.92
N ALA A 44 -4.38 -4.93 -3.54
CA ALA A 44 -4.69 -4.53 -2.17
C ALA A 44 -5.96 -5.22 -1.65
N MET A 45 -7.01 -5.27 -2.48
CA MET A 45 -8.27 -5.98 -2.15
C MET A 45 -8.05 -7.48 -1.96
N LYS A 46 -7.23 -8.12 -2.79
CA LYS A 46 -6.86 -9.54 -2.63
C LYS A 46 -6.08 -9.79 -1.34
N GLY A 47 -5.15 -8.90 -0.99
CA GLY A 47 -4.41 -8.95 0.27
C GLY A 47 -5.31 -8.81 1.49
N ALA A 48 -6.25 -7.86 1.46
CA ALA A 48 -7.24 -7.67 2.52
C ALA A 48 -8.17 -8.88 2.67
N ASP A 49 -8.66 -9.45 1.57
CA ASP A 49 -9.50 -10.66 1.58
C ASP A 49 -8.73 -11.85 2.17
N ALA A 50 -7.45 -12.01 1.80
CA ALA A 50 -6.60 -13.06 2.34
C ALA A 50 -6.33 -12.91 3.84
N ALA A 51 -6.16 -11.68 4.33
CA ALA A 51 -6.01 -11.42 5.77
C ALA A 51 -7.27 -11.83 6.57
N GLN A 52 -8.47 -11.67 5.98
CA GLN A 52 -9.74 -12.04 6.62
C GLN A 52 -10.06 -13.54 6.49
N ARG A 53 -9.90 -14.10 5.29
CA ARG A 53 -10.34 -15.47 4.95
C ARG A 53 -9.23 -16.52 5.09
N ARG A 54 -7.98 -16.09 5.34
CA ARG A 54 -6.78 -16.94 5.41
C ARG A 54 -6.49 -17.71 4.13
N PHE A 55 -6.93 -17.18 2.99
CA PHE A 55 -6.73 -17.79 1.68
C PHE A 55 -6.48 -16.71 0.63
N LEU A 56 -5.40 -16.84 -0.15
CA LEU A 56 -5.01 -15.84 -1.14
C LEU A 56 -5.35 -16.34 -2.55
N HIS A 57 -6.26 -15.64 -3.22
CA HIS A 57 -6.65 -15.95 -4.60
C HIS A 57 -5.90 -15.04 -5.59
N TYR A 58 -4.94 -15.60 -6.31
CA TYR A 58 -4.10 -14.85 -7.25
C TYR A 58 -3.53 -15.73 -8.38
N GLY A 59 -3.24 -15.12 -9.51
CA GLY A 59 -2.61 -15.76 -10.68
C GLY A 59 -1.22 -15.21 -10.98
N ASP A 60 -0.59 -15.71 -12.04
CA ASP A 60 0.75 -15.25 -12.43
C ASP A 60 0.77 -13.80 -12.91
N GLY A 61 -0.33 -13.29 -13.48
CA GLY A 61 -0.49 -11.87 -13.79
C GLY A 61 -0.40 -11.00 -12.53
N ASP A 62 -1.08 -11.39 -11.45
CA ASP A 62 -1.05 -10.68 -10.18
C ASP A 62 0.36 -10.65 -9.58
N LYS A 63 1.11 -11.75 -9.71
CA LYS A 63 2.50 -11.83 -9.23
C LYS A 63 3.40 -10.85 -9.99
N LEU A 64 3.25 -10.79 -11.31
CA LEU A 64 4.03 -9.87 -12.15
C LEU A 64 3.70 -8.42 -11.83
N ASP A 65 2.41 -8.08 -11.75
CA ASP A 65 1.97 -6.73 -11.40
C ASP A 65 2.44 -6.34 -9.99
N ALA A 66 2.36 -7.23 -9.02
CA ALA A 66 2.82 -6.95 -7.66
C ALA A 66 4.33 -6.70 -7.58
N LEU A 67 5.15 -7.44 -8.33
CA LEU A 67 6.60 -7.23 -8.37
C LEU A 67 6.98 -5.93 -9.07
N ASP A 68 6.32 -5.60 -10.19
CA ASP A 68 6.53 -4.34 -10.90
C ASP A 68 6.14 -3.13 -10.02
N LEU A 69 4.99 -3.20 -9.35
CA LEU A 69 4.53 -2.17 -8.42
C LEU A 69 5.45 -2.06 -7.20
N ALA A 70 5.92 -3.18 -6.64
CA ALA A 70 6.87 -3.17 -5.53
C ALA A 70 8.17 -2.45 -5.92
N GLN A 71 8.68 -2.72 -7.13
CA GLN A 71 9.87 -2.04 -7.64
C GLN A 71 9.65 -0.52 -7.79
N LYS A 72 8.50 -0.10 -8.35
CA LYS A 72 8.17 1.32 -8.55
C LYS A 72 7.96 2.07 -7.24
N LEU A 73 7.41 1.40 -6.24
CA LEU A 73 7.10 1.98 -4.93
C LEU A 73 8.23 1.78 -3.90
N GLY A 74 9.36 1.19 -4.30
CA GLY A 74 10.51 0.97 -3.42
C GLY A 74 10.27 -0.03 -2.30
N ILE A 75 9.34 -0.98 -2.48
CA ILE A 75 9.03 -2.03 -1.51
C ILE A 75 9.86 -3.26 -1.83
N ASP A 76 10.56 -3.81 -0.83
CA ASP A 76 11.19 -5.13 -0.96
C ASP A 76 10.11 -6.23 -0.89
N PRO A 77 9.89 -7.00 -1.97
CA PRO A 77 8.88 -8.04 -1.99
C PRO A 77 9.15 -9.20 -1.01
N GLN A 78 10.40 -9.43 -0.60
CA GLN A 78 10.75 -10.52 0.32
C GLN A 78 10.46 -10.17 1.78
N THR A 79 10.61 -8.88 2.13
CA THR A 79 10.52 -8.37 3.51
C THR A 79 9.40 -7.36 3.70
N ALA A 80 8.47 -7.25 2.75
CA ALA A 80 7.38 -6.30 2.75
C ALA A 80 6.74 -6.16 4.15
N GLU A 81 6.87 -4.96 4.72
CA GLU A 81 6.38 -4.64 6.06
C GLU A 81 4.91 -4.20 5.98
N ILE A 82 4.10 -4.80 6.84
CA ILE A 82 2.70 -4.38 7.04
C ILE A 82 2.70 -3.39 8.20
N LYS A 83 2.23 -2.17 7.92
CA LYS A 83 1.93 -1.20 8.98
C LYS A 83 0.71 -1.69 9.76
N PRO A 84 0.77 -1.77 11.10
CA PRO A 84 -0.40 -2.11 11.89
C PRO A 84 -1.53 -1.12 11.59
N ALA A 85 -2.77 -1.61 11.59
CA ALA A 85 -3.92 -0.72 11.52
C ALA A 85 -3.86 0.25 12.70
N LEU A 86 -4.08 1.53 12.40
CA LEU A 86 -4.23 2.53 13.44
C LEU A 86 -5.42 2.14 14.32
N THR A 87 -5.25 2.24 15.62
CA THR A 87 -6.36 2.13 16.58
C THR A 87 -7.37 3.25 16.35
N ASP A 88 -8.61 3.08 16.81
CA ASP A 88 -9.64 4.13 16.73
C ASP A 88 -9.16 5.46 17.35
N GLU A 89 -8.36 5.37 18.41
CA GLU A 89 -7.76 6.50 19.10
C GLU A 89 -6.68 7.19 18.25
N GLU A 90 -5.86 6.41 17.54
CA GLU A 90 -4.86 6.92 16.61
C GLU A 90 -5.51 7.50 15.35
N LEU A 91 -6.58 6.89 14.82
CA LEU A 91 -7.37 7.44 13.71
C LEU A 91 -8.01 8.77 14.10
N ALA A 92 -8.57 8.87 15.30
CA ALA A 92 -9.14 10.11 15.80
C ALA A 92 -8.06 11.19 15.96
N ARG A 93 -6.87 10.83 16.43
CA ARG A 93 -5.73 11.74 16.55
C ARG A 93 -5.23 12.20 15.18
N ASP A 94 -5.07 11.29 14.23
CA ASP A 94 -4.62 11.58 12.86
C ASP A 94 -5.59 12.54 12.15
N ALA A 95 -6.89 12.25 12.24
CA ALA A 95 -7.93 13.12 11.70
C ALA A 95 -8.01 14.49 12.40
N ALA A 96 -7.72 14.55 13.71
CA ALA A 96 -7.64 15.81 14.45
C ALA A 96 -6.40 16.63 14.04
N GLN A 97 -5.26 15.96 13.82
CA GLN A 97 -4.00 16.56 13.38
C GLN A 97 -4.17 17.18 11.98
N ASP A 98 -4.68 16.44 11.01
CA ASP A 98 -4.96 16.93 9.65
C ASP A 98 -5.86 18.17 9.65
N ARG A 99 -6.84 18.20 10.55
CA ARG A 99 -7.78 19.32 10.68
C ARG A 99 -7.13 20.54 11.32
N PHE A 100 -6.23 20.32 12.28
CA PHE A 100 -5.48 21.38 12.93
C PHE A 100 -4.43 21.99 11.99
N ASP A 101 -3.72 21.15 11.25
CA ASP A 101 -2.73 21.59 10.26
C ASP A 101 -3.40 22.43 9.16
N ARG A 102 -4.58 21.99 8.66
CA ARG A 102 -5.38 22.79 7.73
C ARG A 102 -5.83 24.13 8.32
N TYR A 103 -6.24 24.15 9.59
CA TYR A 103 -6.62 25.38 10.27
C TYR A 103 -5.43 26.35 10.39
N LEU A 104 -4.23 25.84 10.68
CA LEU A 104 -3.01 26.65 10.71
C LEU A 104 -2.64 27.18 9.33
N ASP A 105 -2.75 26.36 8.28
CA ASP A 105 -2.55 26.80 6.90
C ASP A 105 -3.53 27.90 6.51
N ASP A 106 -4.82 27.74 6.79
CA ASP A 106 -5.84 28.76 6.51
C ASP A 106 -5.55 30.07 7.26
N LEU A 107 -5.08 29.99 8.51
CA LEU A 107 -4.66 31.15 9.30
C LEU A 107 -3.43 31.86 8.73
N ALA A 108 -2.44 31.10 8.24
CA ALA A 108 -1.23 31.63 7.66
C ALA A 108 -1.51 32.36 6.34
N HIS A 109 -2.48 31.88 5.54
CA HIS A 109 -2.88 32.48 4.27
C HIS A 109 -3.96 33.56 4.39
N ALA A 110 -4.65 33.67 5.53
CA ALA A 110 -5.62 34.75 5.79
C ALA A 110 -4.97 36.09 6.17
N GLY A 111 -3.64 36.13 6.32
CA GLY A 111 -2.85 37.33 6.62
C GLY A 111 -2.19 38.00 5.42
N GLU A 112 -2.40 37.48 4.20
CA GLU A 112 -2.01 38.09 2.91
C GLU A 112 -3.19 38.85 2.27
#